data_AF-A0A2R7Y2G9-F1
#
_entry.id   AF-A0A2R7Y2G9-F1
#
_cell.length_a   1.000
_cell.length_b   1.000
_cell.length_c   1.000
_cell.angle_alpha   90.00
_cell.angle_beta   90.00
_cell.angle_gamma   90.00
#
_symmetry.space_group_name_H-M   'P 1'
#
loop_
_entity.id
_entity.type
_entity.pdbx_description
1 polymer ?
#
loop_
_entity_poly.entity_id
_entity_poly.type
_entity_poly.pdbx_seq_one_letter_code
_entity_poly.pdbx_strand_id
1 'polypeptide(L)'
;MKDLHNFKTIEIKLPKHLVEWLEEFSKEIAMEPSQLMANILTYYYEAYKRGFEKGRETSSLGVAISGEPTGVVEIGNVEELVRKYINEEKVKKGTFIIRRFASWIKDKHINPLELKDETIKEFLEDYLKEHSISESTYHKYRRALERFIEFLSKSLK
;
A
#
# COMPACT_ATOMS: atom_id res chain seq x y z
N MET A 1 21.32 10.40 32.55
CA MET A 1 21.97 9.63 31.47
C MET A 1 20.86 8.94 30.69
N LYS A 2 20.60 9.35 29.44
CA LYS A 2 19.49 8.82 28.63
C LYS A 2 19.90 7.49 27.99
N ASP A 3 19.02 6.51 28.06
CA ASP A 3 19.20 5.13 27.61
C ASP A 3 19.87 4.99 26.24
N LEU A 4 21.10 4.45 26.24
CA LEU A 4 21.87 4.09 25.04
C LEU A 4 21.39 2.76 24.40
N HIS A 5 20.33 2.14 24.91
CA HIS A 5 19.95 0.75 24.58
C HIS A 5 18.86 0.57 23.50
N ASN A 6 18.34 1.63 22.88
CA ASN A 6 17.19 1.52 21.96
C ASN A 6 17.49 1.73 20.46
N PHE A 7 18.76 1.83 20.06
CA PHE A 7 19.11 2.04 18.66
C PHE A 7 19.60 0.74 18.01
N LYS A 8 19.08 0.45 16.83
CA LYS A 8 19.59 -0.61 15.95
C LYS A 8 20.11 0.03 14.67
N THR A 9 21.34 -0.29 14.32
CA THR A 9 21.97 0.20 13.09
C THR A 9 21.60 -0.69 11.92
N ILE A 10 21.22 -0.07 10.80
CA ILE A 10 20.99 -0.73 9.52
C ILE A 10 21.91 -0.06 8.50
N GLU A 11 22.72 -0.86 7.80
CA GLU A 11 23.52 -0.37 6.66
C GLU A 11 22.69 -0.44 5.38
N ILE A 12 22.65 0.67 4.64
CA ILE A 12 21.94 0.79 3.38
C ILE A 12 22.92 1.16 2.27
N LYS A 13 22.81 0.48 1.12
CA LYS A 13 23.55 0.85 -0.09
C LYS A 13 22.71 1.84 -0.87
N LEU A 14 23.25 3.04 -1.11
CA LEU A 14 22.62 4.08 -1.90
C LEU A 14 23.42 4.34 -3.19
N PRO A 15 22.76 4.69 -4.29
CA PRO A 15 23.42 5.27 -5.46
C PRO A 15 24.28 6.48 -5.06
N LYS A 16 25.47 6.60 -5.67
CA LYS A 16 26.47 7.64 -5.32
C LYS A 16 25.89 9.05 -5.27
N HIS A 17 25.08 9.41 -6.27
CA HIS A 17 24.44 10.73 -6.37
C HIS A 17 23.51 11.05 -5.19
N LEU A 18 22.86 10.05 -4.59
CA LEU A 18 22.01 10.26 -3.41
C LEU A 18 22.83 10.43 -2.13
N VAL A 19 23.98 9.77 -2.03
CA VAL A 19 24.91 9.97 -0.92
C VAL A 19 25.47 11.39 -0.97
N GLU A 20 25.94 11.81 -2.14
CA GLU A 20 26.47 13.17 -2.36
C GLU A 20 25.41 14.23 -2.04
N TRP A 21 24.18 14.08 -2.56
CA TRP A 21 23.08 14.98 -2.23
C TRP A 21 22.75 14.99 -0.73
N LEU A 22 22.71 13.82 -0.09
CA LEU A 22 22.39 13.73 1.33
C LEU A 22 23.45 14.46 2.18
N GLU A 23 24.73 14.32 1.85
CA GLU A 23 25.84 14.99 2.53
C GLU A 23 25.85 16.50 2.29
N GLU A 24 25.49 16.96 1.09
CA GLU A 24 25.41 18.38 0.77
C GLU A 24 24.22 19.05 1.46
N PHE A 25 23.02 18.47 1.27
CA PHE A 25 21.80 19.03 1.82
C PHE A 25 21.80 19.02 3.35
N SER A 26 22.37 17.98 3.98
CA SER A 26 22.46 17.93 5.43
C SER A 26 23.29 19.09 6.01
N LYS A 27 24.34 19.54 5.30
CA LYS A 27 25.13 20.73 5.69
C LYS A 27 24.29 22.01 5.60
N GLU A 28 23.48 22.17 4.56
CA GLU A 28 22.64 23.35 4.38
C GLU A 28 21.63 23.54 5.52
N ILE A 29 21.08 22.43 6.03
CA ILE A 29 20.12 22.45 7.14
C ILE A 29 20.77 22.22 8.51
N ALA A 30 22.11 22.24 8.59
CA ALA A 30 22.90 22.03 9.80
C ALA A 30 22.51 20.75 10.57
N MET A 31 22.40 19.63 9.86
CA MET A 31 21.99 18.33 10.38
C MET A 31 22.96 17.23 9.93
N GLU A 32 23.15 16.21 10.77
CA GLU A 32 23.90 15.02 10.34
C GLU A 32 23.09 14.20 9.34
N PRO A 33 23.70 13.57 8.31
CA PRO A 33 23.00 12.71 7.35
C PRO A 33 22.12 11.64 8.01
N SER A 34 22.59 11.07 9.13
CA SER A 34 21.84 10.07 9.90
C SER A 34 20.57 10.65 10.55
N GLN A 35 20.63 11.88 11.06
CA GLN A 35 19.49 12.58 11.65
C GLN A 35 18.48 12.99 10.59
N LEU A 36 18.96 13.47 9.44
CA LEU A 36 18.10 13.79 8.30
C LEU A 36 17.37 12.54 7.81
N MET A 37 18.08 11.42 7.63
CA MET A 37 17.46 10.14 7.27
C MET A 37 16.46 9.67 8.32
N ALA A 38 16.78 9.78 9.61
CA ALA A 38 15.85 9.45 10.69
C ALA A 38 14.58 10.31 10.64
N ASN A 39 14.69 11.61 10.34
CA ASN A 39 13.55 12.52 10.24
C ASN A 39 12.65 12.17 9.04
N ILE A 40 13.25 11.93 7.87
CA ILE A 40 12.52 11.50 6.66
C ILE A 40 11.79 10.18 6.95
N LEU A 41 12.50 9.18 7.49
CA LEU A 41 11.92 7.88 7.81
C LEU A 41 10.85 7.98 8.89
N THR A 42 11.02 8.84 9.89
CA THR A 42 10.00 9.10 10.92
C THR A 42 8.74 9.66 10.29
N TYR A 43 8.86 10.64 9.38
CA TYR A 43 7.71 11.20 8.68
C TYR A 43 6.90 10.12 7.94
N TYR A 44 7.58 9.27 7.16
CA TYR A 44 6.92 8.17 6.45
C TYR A 44 6.39 7.09 7.41
N TYR A 45 7.10 6.79 8.49
CA TYR A 45 6.64 5.87 9.52
C TYR A 45 5.38 6.38 10.19
N GLU A 46 5.32 7.66 10.56
CA GLU A 46 4.13 8.27 11.16
C GLU A 46 2.97 8.32 10.18
N ALA A 47 3.22 8.67 8.92
CA ALA A 47 2.20 8.65 7.87
C ALA A 47 1.65 7.22 7.68
N TYR A 48 2.55 6.22 7.59
CA TYR A 48 2.19 4.81 7.55
C TYR A 48 1.39 4.40 8.78
N LYS A 49 1.87 4.71 9.98
CA LYS A 49 1.22 4.38 11.26
C LYS A 49 -0.19 4.97 11.32
N ARG A 50 -0.35 6.26 11.00
CA ARG A 50 -1.64 6.96 11.01
C ARG A 50 -2.62 6.40 9.98
N GLY A 51 -2.17 5.98 8.79
CA GLY A 51 -3.04 5.38 7.78
C GLY A 51 -3.35 3.90 8.03
N PHE A 52 -2.40 3.16 8.56
CA PHE A 52 -2.45 1.70 8.64
C PHE A 52 -2.93 1.19 10.02
N GLU A 53 -2.63 1.89 11.12
CA GLU A 53 -3.14 1.54 12.46
C GLU A 53 -4.53 2.14 12.72
N LYS A 54 -4.84 3.36 12.26
CA LYS A 54 -6.23 3.87 12.37
C LYS A 54 -7.22 3.04 11.57
N GLY A 55 -6.82 2.47 10.43
CA GLY A 55 -7.65 1.51 9.69
C GLY A 55 -7.90 0.19 10.43
N ARG A 56 -7.12 -0.09 11.48
CA ARG A 56 -7.30 -1.22 12.41
C ARG A 56 -8.11 -0.83 13.65
N GLU A 57 -7.92 0.36 14.20
CA GLU A 57 -8.68 0.87 15.35
C GLU A 57 -10.14 1.22 14.99
N THR A 58 -10.40 1.75 13.80
CA THR A 58 -11.79 1.94 13.31
C THR A 58 -12.49 0.62 12.99
N SER A 59 -11.76 -0.50 12.89
CA SER A 59 -12.35 -1.83 12.85
C SER A 59 -12.59 -2.45 14.24
N SER A 60 -12.40 -1.71 15.33
CA SER A 60 -12.67 -2.18 16.71
C SER A 60 -13.52 -1.23 17.57
N LEU A 61 -13.87 -0.03 17.10
CA LEU A 61 -15.00 0.72 17.66
C LEU A 61 -16.18 0.67 16.69
N GLY A 62 -17.12 -0.22 16.97
CA GLY A 62 -18.47 -0.09 16.44
C GLY A 62 -19.09 1.21 16.95
N VAL A 63 -19.50 2.08 16.04
CA VAL A 63 -20.45 3.15 16.34
C VAL A 63 -21.37 3.37 15.14
N ALA A 64 -22.65 3.11 15.41
CA ALA A 64 -23.87 3.68 14.85
C ALA A 64 -24.11 3.59 13.33
N ILE A 65 -24.74 2.49 12.94
CA ILE A 65 -25.63 2.47 11.77
C ILE A 65 -26.87 3.29 12.13
N SER A 66 -26.97 4.51 11.60
CA SER A 66 -28.23 5.20 11.37
C SER A 66 -28.28 5.58 9.90
N GLY A 67 -29.04 4.84 9.11
CA GLY A 67 -29.25 5.13 7.69
C GLY A 67 -29.67 3.87 6.93
N GLU A 68 -30.85 3.92 6.34
CA GLU A 68 -31.59 2.86 5.66
C GLU A 68 -30.90 2.27 4.41
N PRO A 69 -31.32 1.06 3.96
CA PRO A 69 -30.68 0.35 2.86
C PRO A 69 -31.21 0.86 1.52
N THR A 70 -30.43 1.68 0.83
CA THR A 70 -30.62 1.94 -0.61
C THR A 70 -29.52 1.26 -1.40
N GLY A 71 -29.93 0.28 -2.21
CA GLY A 71 -29.07 -0.55 -3.07
C GLY A 71 -28.40 0.23 -4.19
N VAL A 72 -27.33 0.94 -3.84
CA VAL A 72 -26.32 1.44 -4.76
C VAL A 72 -24.99 0.93 -4.25
N VAL A 73 -24.32 0.07 -5.03
CA VAL A 73 -22.95 -0.38 -4.74
C VAL A 73 -22.05 0.84 -4.91
N GLU A 74 -21.92 1.62 -3.85
CA GLU A 74 -20.99 2.74 -3.84
C GLU A 74 -19.58 2.19 -4.03
N ILE A 75 -18.87 2.79 -5.00
CA ILE A 75 -17.42 2.65 -5.25
C ILE A 75 -16.60 2.84 -3.95
N GLY A 76 -17.22 3.37 -2.88
CA GLY A 76 -16.69 3.50 -1.53
C GLY A 76 -16.21 2.22 -0.86
N ASN A 77 -16.52 1.02 -1.38
CA ASN A 77 -16.22 -0.23 -0.66
C ASN A 77 -15.10 -1.13 -1.18
N VAL A 78 -14.22 -0.64 -2.06
CA VAL A 78 -13.06 -1.43 -2.54
C VAL A 78 -12.14 -1.85 -1.39
N GLU A 79 -11.99 -1.02 -0.34
CA GLU A 79 -11.20 -1.37 0.84
C GLU A 79 -11.81 -2.48 1.69
N GLU A 80 -13.14 -2.55 1.82
CA GLU A 80 -13.79 -3.66 2.52
C GLU A 80 -13.76 -4.93 1.67
N LEU A 81 -13.87 -4.81 0.34
CA LEU A 81 -13.69 -5.94 -0.57
C LEU A 81 -12.29 -6.55 -0.47
N VAL A 82 -11.25 -5.71 -0.38
CA VAL A 82 -9.88 -6.17 -0.11
C VAL A 82 -9.78 -6.81 1.28
N ARG A 83 -10.42 -6.23 2.31
CA ARG A 83 -10.43 -6.82 3.66
C ARG A 83 -11.13 -8.18 3.68
N LYS A 84 -12.30 -8.30 3.06
CA LYS A 84 -13.05 -9.55 2.89
C LYS A 84 -12.19 -10.59 2.19
N TYR A 85 -11.59 -10.25 1.05
CA TYR A 85 -10.68 -11.14 0.34
C TYR A 85 -9.52 -11.63 1.21
N ILE A 86 -8.80 -10.72 1.88
CA ILE A 86 -7.65 -11.09 2.71
C ILE A 86 -8.06 -12.02 3.86
N ASN A 87 -9.22 -11.76 4.47
CA ASN A 87 -9.71 -12.52 5.63
C ASN A 87 -10.30 -13.88 5.22
N GLU A 88 -11.12 -13.94 4.17
CA GLU A 88 -11.80 -15.15 3.70
C GLU A 88 -10.83 -16.13 3.03
N GLU A 89 -9.97 -15.62 2.14
CA GLU A 89 -8.98 -16.45 1.43
C GLU A 89 -7.68 -16.64 2.22
N LYS A 90 -7.61 -16.13 3.46
CA LYS A 90 -6.44 -16.19 4.35
C LYS A 90 -5.13 -15.83 3.63
N VAL A 91 -5.18 -14.78 2.82
CA VAL A 91 -4.09 -14.41 1.90
C VAL A 91 -2.90 -13.89 2.70
N LYS A 92 -1.81 -14.67 2.76
CA LYS A 92 -0.58 -14.30 3.47
C LYS A 92 0.45 -13.57 2.62
N LYS A 93 0.42 -13.75 1.29
CA LYS A 93 1.40 -13.19 0.34
C LYS A 93 0.68 -12.41 -0.75
N GLY A 94 1.25 -11.30 -1.20
CA GLY A 94 0.66 -10.47 -2.27
C GLY A 94 -0.42 -9.48 -1.79
N THR A 95 -0.71 -9.40 -0.49
CA THR A 95 -1.67 -8.42 0.08
C THR A 95 -1.32 -6.98 -0.27
N PHE A 96 -0.02 -6.67 -0.35
CA PHE A 96 0.45 -5.36 -0.78
C PHE A 96 0.02 -5.01 -2.21
N ILE A 97 0.22 -5.92 -3.18
CA ILE A 97 -0.12 -5.62 -4.57
C ILE A 97 -1.64 -5.53 -4.77
N ILE A 98 -2.41 -6.32 -4.04
CA ILE A 98 -3.88 -6.26 -4.05
C ILE A 98 -4.37 -4.90 -3.53
N ARG A 99 -3.79 -4.39 -2.45
CA ARG A 99 -4.12 -3.05 -1.92
C ARG A 99 -3.73 -1.93 -2.88
N ARG A 100 -2.57 -2.06 -3.53
CA ARG A 100 -2.13 -1.11 -4.56
C ARG A 100 -3.06 -1.11 -5.76
N PHE A 101 -3.46 -2.28 -6.23
CA PHE A 101 -4.43 -2.43 -7.32
C PHE A 101 -5.78 -1.82 -6.97
N ALA A 102 -6.30 -2.10 -5.77
CA ALA A 102 -7.53 -1.49 -5.27
C ALA A 102 -7.47 0.05 -5.20
N SER A 103 -6.33 0.61 -4.80
CA SER A 103 -6.12 2.05 -4.79
C SER A 103 -6.11 2.61 -6.21
N TRP A 104 -5.41 1.95 -7.14
CA TRP A 104 -5.36 2.35 -8.55
C TRP A 104 -6.74 2.32 -9.22
N ILE A 105 -7.56 1.30 -8.95
CA ILE A 105 -8.96 1.22 -9.43
C ILE A 105 -9.77 2.41 -8.92
N LYS A 106 -9.64 2.75 -7.63
CA LYS A 106 -10.32 3.89 -7.00
C LYS A 106 -9.91 5.20 -7.65
N ASP A 107 -8.60 5.41 -7.85
CA ASP A 107 -8.06 6.63 -8.45
C ASP A 107 -8.46 6.79 -9.91
N LYS A 108 -8.64 5.69 -10.65
CA LYS A 108 -9.12 5.65 -12.04
C LYS A 108 -10.65 5.63 -12.16
N HIS A 109 -11.38 5.61 -11.04
CA HIS A 109 -12.84 5.47 -11.00
C HIS A 109 -13.37 4.26 -11.79
N ILE A 110 -12.60 3.16 -11.84
CA ILE A 110 -13.00 1.95 -12.55
C ILE A 110 -14.02 1.18 -11.70
N ASN A 111 -15.10 0.73 -12.34
CA ASN A 111 -16.12 -0.07 -11.67
C ASN A 111 -15.54 -1.46 -11.30
N PRO A 112 -15.57 -1.87 -10.02
CA PRO A 112 -15.10 -3.20 -9.60
C PRO A 112 -15.79 -4.38 -10.29
N LEU A 113 -17.00 -4.18 -10.83
CA LEU A 113 -17.76 -5.19 -11.58
C LEU A 113 -17.27 -5.38 -13.02
N GLU A 114 -16.54 -4.41 -13.56
CA GLU A 114 -16.06 -4.40 -14.94
C GLU A 114 -14.59 -4.80 -15.07
N LEU A 115 -13.95 -5.18 -13.95
CA LEU A 115 -12.55 -5.58 -13.91
C LEU A 115 -12.32 -6.84 -14.75
N LYS A 116 -11.40 -6.75 -15.71
CA LYS A 116 -10.99 -7.85 -16.59
C LYS A 116 -9.47 -8.00 -16.61
N ASP A 117 -9.00 -9.02 -17.32
CA ASP A 117 -7.57 -9.26 -17.54
C ASP A 117 -6.86 -8.04 -18.15
N GLU A 118 -7.54 -7.29 -19.01
CA GLU A 118 -7.01 -6.03 -19.56
C GLU A 118 -6.71 -5.00 -18.47
N THR A 119 -7.56 -4.89 -17.45
CA THR A 119 -7.37 -3.97 -16.32
C THR A 119 -6.17 -4.36 -15.46
N ILE A 120 -5.92 -5.67 -15.29
CA ILE A 120 -4.71 -6.17 -14.60
C ILE A 120 -3.47 -5.78 -15.39
N LYS A 121 -3.52 -5.94 -16.72
CA LYS A 121 -2.40 -5.63 -17.60
C LYS A 121 -2.06 -4.14 -17.55
N GLU A 122 -3.06 -3.27 -17.68
CA GLU A 122 -2.89 -1.82 -17.59
C GLU A 122 -2.29 -1.40 -16.24
N PHE A 123 -2.80 -1.95 -15.13
CA PHE A 123 -2.24 -1.69 -13.81
C PHE A 123 -0.77 -2.13 -13.71
N LEU A 124 -0.45 -3.34 -14.18
CA LEU A 124 0.92 -3.84 -14.09
C LEU A 124 1.87 -3.07 -15.01
N GLU A 125 1.42 -2.63 -16.18
CA GLU A 125 2.20 -1.77 -17.09
C GLU A 125 2.47 -0.39 -16.46
N ASP A 126 1.47 0.25 -15.84
CA ASP A 126 1.66 1.50 -15.11
C ASP A 126 2.57 1.31 -13.88
N TYR A 127 2.41 0.20 -13.15
CA TYR A 127 3.24 -0.14 -12.00
C TYR A 127 4.70 -0.45 -12.40
N LEU A 128 4.91 -1.04 -13.59
CA LEU A 128 6.22 -1.35 -14.17
C LEU A 128 6.99 -0.09 -14.61
N LYS A 129 6.30 0.98 -15.04
CA LYS A 129 6.94 2.25 -15.43
C LYS A 129 7.69 2.88 -14.26
N GLU A 130 7.17 2.73 -13.05
CA GLU A 130 7.75 3.32 -11.83
C GLU A 130 8.65 2.35 -11.06
N HIS A 131 8.57 1.04 -11.36
CA HIS A 131 9.25 0.00 -10.60
C HIS A 131 9.90 -1.08 -11.49
N SER A 132 11.21 -1.25 -11.37
CA SER A 132 11.93 -2.37 -11.99
C SER A 132 11.64 -3.69 -11.26
N ILE A 133 10.51 -4.33 -11.58
CA ILE A 133 10.18 -5.66 -11.06
C ILE A 133 10.72 -6.77 -11.97
N SER A 134 11.17 -7.88 -11.38
CA SER A 134 11.58 -9.06 -12.14
C SER A 134 10.37 -9.72 -12.83
N GLU A 135 10.59 -10.38 -13.96
CA GLU A 135 9.57 -11.16 -14.68
C GLU A 135 8.90 -12.20 -13.78
N SER A 136 9.67 -12.81 -12.87
CA SER A 136 9.13 -13.75 -11.87
C SER A 136 8.16 -13.09 -10.88
N THR A 137 8.39 -11.81 -10.53
CA THR A 137 7.52 -11.02 -9.64
C THR A 137 6.27 -10.58 -10.39
N TYR A 138 6.41 -10.19 -11.66
CA TYR A 138 5.28 -9.86 -12.53
C TYR A 138 4.26 -10.99 -12.58
N HIS A 139 4.70 -12.22 -12.86
CA HIS A 139 3.78 -13.37 -12.90
C HIS A 139 3.13 -13.68 -11.55
N LYS A 140 3.87 -13.49 -10.44
CA LYS A 140 3.30 -13.67 -9.09
C LYS A 140 2.22 -12.63 -8.79
N TYR A 141 2.45 -11.38 -9.19
CA TYR A 141 1.48 -10.30 -9.00
C TYR A 141 0.26 -10.50 -9.88
N ARG A 142 0.44 -10.82 -11.16
CA ARG A 142 -0.66 -11.14 -12.07
C ARG A 142 -1.57 -12.22 -11.50
N ARG A 143 -1.02 -13.36 -11.08
CA ARG A 143 -1.80 -14.44 -10.46
C ARG A 143 -2.54 -14.03 -9.18
N ALA A 144 -1.95 -13.14 -8.37
CA ALA A 144 -2.61 -12.66 -7.16
C ALA A 144 -3.79 -11.74 -7.49
N LEU A 145 -3.67 -10.93 -8.53
CA LEU A 145 -4.73 -10.02 -9.00
C LEU A 145 -5.85 -10.76 -9.73
N GLU A 146 -5.52 -11.77 -10.54
CA GLU A 146 -6.50 -12.65 -11.18
C GLU A 146 -7.41 -13.31 -10.12
N ARG A 147 -6.82 -13.87 -9.06
CA ARG A 147 -7.57 -14.46 -7.95
C ARG A 147 -8.43 -13.45 -7.20
N PHE A 148 -7.95 -12.22 -7.07
CA PHE A 148 -8.70 -11.15 -6.42
C PHE A 148 -9.92 -10.75 -7.27
N ILE A 149 -9.77 -10.60 -8.59
CA ILE A 149 -10.90 -10.31 -9.50
C ILE A 149 -11.89 -11.48 -9.53
N GLU A 150 -11.41 -12.72 -9.56
CA GLU A 150 -12.29 -13.89 -9.48
C GLU A 150 -13.12 -13.87 -8.19
N PHE A 151 -12.51 -13.52 -7.06
CA PHE A 151 -13.24 -13.33 -5.80
C PHE A 151 -14.29 -12.23 -5.90
N LEU A 152 -13.94 -11.05 -6.43
CA LEU A 152 -14.89 -9.95 -6.63
C LEU A 152 -16.09 -10.38 -7.48
N SER A 153 -15.85 -11.13 -8.55
CA SER A 153 -16.91 -11.65 -9.43
C SER A 153 -17.87 -12.63 -8.73
N LYS A 154 -17.40 -13.34 -7.70
CA LYS A 154 -18.20 -14.28 -6.90
C LYS A 154 -18.92 -13.60 -5.75
N SER A 155 -18.29 -12.62 -5.11
CA SER A 155 -18.85 -11.92 -3.94
C SER A 155 -19.82 -10.80 -4.29
N LEU A 156 -19.83 -10.33 -5.54
CA LEU A 156 -20.71 -9.26 -6.04
C LEU A 156 -21.86 -9.77 -6.93
N LYS A 157 -22.01 -11.09 -7.09
CA LYS A 157 -23.18 -11.75 -7.70
C LYS A 157 -24.14 -12.22 -6.63
#